data_AF-A0A962QMH2-F1
#
_entry.id   AF-A0A962QMH2-F1
#
_cell.length_a   1.000
_cell.length_b   1.000
_cell.length_c   1.000
_cell.angle_alpha   90.00
_cell.angle_beta   90.00
_cell.angle_gamma   90.00
#
_symmetry.space_group_name_H-M   'P 1'
#
loop_
_entity.id
_entity.type
_entity.pdbx_description
1 polymer ?
#
loop_
_entity_poly.entity_id
_entity_poly.type
_entity_poly.pdbx_seq_one_letter_code
_entity_poly.pdbx_strand_id
1 'polypeptide(L)'
;MTRDTELIYIHDPMCSWCWGFRPTFECLCDSLPEGVGVRRLLGGLAPDSDRPMPDELRTRLQATWRRIAERIPGTRFNHDFWHDCQPRRSTWPACRAVIAARHQDAQGESAMIDAIQRAYYLDARNPSDDDTLISLAHGIGLDRTRFAGELHAAETQAELDAEMAETRRIGADSFPSLRLRIGAAYWPVAVHYTDPAPMLETLQDLLAA
;
A
#
# COMPACT_ATOMS: atom_id res chain seq x y z
N MET A 1 15.95 -1.19 28.90
CA MET A 1 14.68 -1.52 28.23
C MET A 1 14.64 -0.69 26.97
N THR A 2 14.87 -1.31 25.81
CA THR A 2 14.64 -0.66 24.53
C THR A 2 13.18 -0.25 24.49
N ARG A 3 12.90 1.03 24.24
CA ARG A 3 11.52 1.48 24.02
C ARG A 3 11.00 0.72 22.81
N ASP A 4 9.76 0.25 22.88
CA ASP A 4 9.08 -0.39 21.75
C ASP A 4 8.98 0.62 20.61
N THR A 5 9.65 0.32 19.49
CA THR A 5 9.91 1.24 18.39
C THR A 5 9.54 0.59 17.07
N GLU A 6 8.73 1.29 16.28
CA GLU A 6 8.19 0.76 15.03
C GLU A 6 8.07 1.87 13.98
N LEU A 7 8.60 1.64 12.78
CA LEU A 7 8.29 2.43 11.60
C LEU A 7 6.98 1.92 10.99
N ILE A 8 5.96 2.77 11.00
CA ILE A 8 4.64 2.47 10.44
C ILE A 8 4.55 3.10 9.06
N TYR A 9 4.32 2.26 8.06
CA TYR A 9 4.08 2.65 6.68
C TYR A 9 2.60 2.59 6.34
N ILE A 10 2.01 3.76 6.13
CA ILE A 10 0.60 3.90 5.77
C ILE A 10 0.49 4.00 4.26
N HIS A 11 -0.25 3.08 3.65
CA HIS A 11 -0.36 2.99 2.19
C HIS A 11 -1.70 2.43 1.71
N ASP A 12 -1.87 2.41 0.40
CA ASP A 12 -2.95 1.71 -0.28
C ASP A 12 -2.35 0.97 -1.51
N PRO A 13 -2.70 -0.30 -1.77
CA PRO A 13 -2.14 -1.07 -2.90
C PRO A 13 -2.37 -0.42 -4.28
N MET A 14 -3.41 0.40 -4.41
CA MET A 14 -3.77 1.13 -5.63
C MET A 14 -3.33 2.61 -5.61
N CYS A 15 -2.55 3.04 -4.63
CA CYS A 15 -1.94 4.37 -4.65
C CYS A 15 -0.69 4.41 -5.54
N SER A 16 -0.76 5.17 -6.64
CA SER A 16 0.35 5.26 -7.61
C SER A 16 1.62 5.89 -7.04
N TRP A 17 1.50 6.78 -6.05
CA TRP A 17 2.66 7.31 -5.34
C TRP A 17 3.29 6.27 -4.40
N CYS A 18 2.49 5.37 -3.82
CA CYS A 18 3.01 4.23 -3.04
C CYS A 18 3.78 3.25 -3.96
N TRP A 19 3.32 3.07 -5.20
CA TRP A 19 4.06 2.30 -6.22
C TRP A 19 5.42 2.92 -6.55
N GLY A 20 5.44 4.22 -6.87
CA GLY A 20 6.70 4.92 -7.14
C GLY A 20 7.64 4.96 -5.92
N PHE A 21 7.09 5.01 -4.70
CA PHE A 21 7.88 5.05 -3.47
C PHE A 21 8.50 3.71 -3.08
N ARG A 22 7.97 2.60 -3.58
CA ARG A 22 8.32 1.25 -3.10
C ARG A 22 9.83 0.97 -3.09
N PRO A 23 10.61 1.23 -4.15
CA PRO A 23 12.05 0.94 -4.13
C PRO A 23 12.78 1.71 -3.03
N THR A 24 12.43 2.98 -2.80
CA THR A 24 13.05 3.78 -1.74
C THR A 24 12.61 3.33 -0.35
N PHE A 25 11.36 2.89 -0.20
CA PHE A 25 10.88 2.31 1.05
C PHE A 25 11.58 0.99 1.39
N GLU A 26 11.81 0.12 0.40
CA GLU A 26 12.58 -1.12 0.56
C GLU A 26 14.02 -0.80 1.00
N CYS A 27 14.71 0.13 0.33
CA CYS A 27 16.05 0.58 0.75
C CYS A 27 16.07 1.17 2.17
N LEU A 28 15.03 1.92 2.54
CA LEU A 28 14.86 2.46 3.89
C LEU A 28 14.76 1.33 4.91
N CYS A 29 13.92 0.32 4.65
CA CYS A 29 13.73 -0.84 5.52
C CYS A 29 15.04 -1.62 5.73
N ASP A 30 15.80 -1.85 4.65
CA ASP A 30 17.09 -2.55 4.71
C ASP A 30 18.16 -1.79 5.52
N SER A 31 17.98 -0.48 5.67
CA SER A 31 18.92 0.42 6.36
C SER A 31 18.45 0.83 7.77
N LEU A 32 17.35 0.26 8.27
CA LEU A 32 16.81 0.65 9.57
C LEU A 32 17.76 0.29 10.72
N PRO A 33 17.81 1.12 11.78
CA PRO A 33 18.54 0.79 12.99
C PRO A 33 18.06 -0.53 13.61
N GLU A 34 18.97 -1.27 14.24
CA GLU A 34 18.65 -2.51 14.93
C GLU A 34 17.58 -2.28 16.00
N GLY A 35 16.57 -3.16 16.02
CA GLY A 35 15.44 -3.08 16.97
C GLY A 35 14.27 -2.19 16.53
N VAL A 36 14.33 -1.55 15.36
CA VAL A 36 13.18 -0.86 14.77
C VAL A 36 12.37 -1.85 13.91
N GLY A 37 11.17 -2.20 14.38
CA GLY A 37 10.24 -3.01 13.58
C GLY A 37 9.61 -2.22 12.44
N VAL A 38 9.09 -2.90 11.42
CA VAL A 38 8.30 -2.30 10.35
C VAL A 38 6.90 -2.87 10.38
N ARG A 39 5.89 -1.99 10.36
CA ARG A 39 4.49 -2.38 10.23
C ARG A 39 3.82 -1.60 9.11
N ARG A 40 2.95 -2.27 8.35
CA ARG A 40 2.13 -1.61 7.34
C ARG A 40 0.71 -1.40 7.85
N LEU A 41 0.10 -0.30 7.43
CA LEU A 41 -1.30 0.00 7.67
C LEU A 41 -1.97 0.38 6.36
N LEU A 42 -3.09 -0.27 6.07
CA LEU A 42 -3.95 0.00 4.93
C LEU A 42 -4.81 1.24 5.23
N GLY A 43 -4.63 2.26 4.40
CA GLY A 43 -5.31 3.53 4.57
C GLY A 43 -6.68 3.65 3.89
N GLY A 44 -6.99 2.76 2.95
CA GLY A 44 -8.28 2.73 2.25
C GLY A 44 -8.57 3.99 1.45
N LEU A 45 -7.89 4.17 0.33
CA LEU A 45 -7.93 5.36 -0.53
C LEU A 45 -9.30 5.66 -1.15
N ALA A 46 -10.12 4.64 -1.43
CA ALA A 46 -11.50 4.82 -1.87
C ALA A 46 -12.40 3.64 -1.45
N PRO A 47 -13.64 3.92 -1.00
CA PRO A 47 -14.58 2.89 -0.58
C PRO A 47 -15.05 1.99 -1.73
N ASP A 48 -15.78 0.94 -1.38
CA ASP A 48 -16.43 0.06 -2.35
C ASP A 48 -17.37 0.82 -3.28
N SER A 49 -17.27 0.52 -4.58
CA SER A 49 -18.11 1.14 -5.60
C SER A 49 -18.07 0.31 -6.88
N ASP A 50 -19.25 0.03 -7.43
CA ASP A 50 -19.43 -0.60 -8.74
C ASP A 50 -19.54 0.44 -9.87
N ARG A 51 -19.52 1.73 -9.54
CA ARG A 51 -19.66 2.79 -10.54
C ARG A 51 -18.37 2.91 -11.36
N PRO A 52 -18.46 2.94 -12.70
CA PRO A 52 -17.33 3.30 -13.54
C PRO A 52 -16.72 4.63 -13.11
N MET A 53 -15.40 4.71 -13.16
CA MET A 53 -14.67 5.92 -12.82
C MET A 53 -15.02 7.04 -13.80
N PRO A 54 -15.43 8.24 -13.32
CA PRO A 54 -15.71 9.38 -14.20
C PRO A 54 -14.51 9.76 -15.06
N ASP A 55 -14.75 10.21 -16.30
CA ASP A 55 -13.68 10.50 -17.27
C ASP A 55 -12.73 11.61 -16.82
N GLU A 56 -13.22 12.61 -16.08
CA GLU A 56 -12.37 13.65 -15.48
C GLU A 56 -11.36 13.03 -14.49
N LEU A 57 -11.83 12.10 -13.65
CA LEU A 57 -10.97 11.40 -12.70
C LEU A 57 -9.98 10.47 -13.42
N ARG A 58 -10.41 9.77 -14.47
CA ARG A 58 -9.52 8.94 -15.31
C ARG A 58 -8.41 9.78 -15.93
N THR A 59 -8.75 10.93 -16.50
CA THR A 59 -7.79 11.87 -17.10
C THR A 59 -6.78 12.36 -16.07
N ARG A 60 -7.26 12.75 -14.87
CA ARG A 60 -6.40 13.21 -13.78
C ARG A 60 -5.43 12.13 -13.29
N LEU A 61 -5.89 10.88 -13.16
CA LEU A 61 -5.04 9.78 -12.71
C LEU A 61 -4.02 9.37 -13.78
N GLN A 62 -4.39 9.37 -15.07
CA GLN A 62 -3.43 9.18 -16.16
C GLN A 62 -2.31 10.23 -16.14
N ALA A 63 -2.66 11.51 -15.94
CA ALA A 63 -1.68 12.58 -15.80
C ALA A 63 -0.82 12.41 -14.54
N THR A 64 -1.39 11.87 -13.46
CA THR A 64 -0.65 11.56 -12.23
C THR A 64 0.39 10.46 -12.47
N TRP A 65 0.06 9.39 -13.19
CA TRP A 65 1.01 8.33 -13.54
C TRP A 65 2.17 8.86 -14.38
N ARG A 66 1.90 9.70 -15.40
CA ARG A 66 2.95 10.35 -16.20
C ARG A 66 3.88 11.19 -15.33
N ARG A 67 3.32 12.03 -14.45
CA ARG A 67 4.11 12.85 -13.51
C ARG A 67 4.99 12.01 -12.59
N ILE A 68 4.49 10.87 -12.13
CA ILE A 68 5.27 9.96 -11.28
C ILE A 68 6.44 9.37 -12.06
N ALA A 69 6.20 8.85 -13.26
CA ALA A 69 7.26 8.31 -14.12
C ALA A 69 8.34 9.34 -14.48
N GLU A 70 7.96 10.61 -14.64
CA GLU A 70 8.89 11.72 -14.89
C GLU A 70 9.73 12.09 -13.64
N ARG A 71 9.12 12.03 -12.46
CA ARG A 71 9.76 12.49 -11.21
C ARG A 71 10.54 11.42 -10.45
N ILE A 72 10.18 10.15 -10.64
CA ILE A 72 10.75 9.02 -9.89
C ILE A 72 11.38 8.05 -10.90
N PRO A 73 12.70 8.14 -11.13
CA PRO A 73 13.40 7.31 -12.10
C PRO A 73 13.12 5.82 -11.93
N GLY A 74 12.89 5.13 -13.04
CA GLY A 74 12.62 3.68 -13.04
C GLY A 74 11.17 3.29 -12.77
N THR A 75 10.30 4.22 -12.32
CA THR A 75 8.86 3.92 -12.17
C THR A 75 8.21 3.77 -13.54
N ARG A 76 7.59 2.61 -13.78
CA ARG A 76 6.93 2.29 -15.05
C ARG A 76 5.43 2.16 -14.87
N PHE A 77 4.70 2.50 -15.93
CA PHE A 77 3.26 2.33 -16.04
C PHE A 77 2.92 1.77 -17.42
N ASN A 78 2.07 0.76 -17.46
CA ASN A 78 1.38 0.30 -18.65
C ASN A 78 0.07 1.08 -18.79
N HIS A 79 0.00 1.93 -19.81
CA HIS A 79 -1.18 2.78 -20.05
C HIS A 79 -2.32 2.05 -20.75
N ASP A 80 -2.12 0.82 -21.23
CA ASP A 80 -3.19 -0.01 -21.81
C ASP A 80 -4.30 -0.28 -20.80
N PHE A 81 -4.00 -0.25 -19.48
CA PHE A 81 -4.98 -0.29 -18.40
C PHE A 81 -6.18 0.64 -18.63
N TRP A 82 -5.94 1.85 -19.14
CA TRP A 82 -7.00 2.85 -19.31
C TRP A 82 -7.94 2.56 -20.48
N HIS A 83 -7.53 1.69 -21.40
CA HIS A 83 -8.29 1.23 -22.55
C HIS A 83 -8.92 -0.15 -22.30
N ASP A 84 -8.13 -1.08 -21.76
CA ASP A 84 -8.46 -2.49 -21.64
C ASP A 84 -9.31 -2.81 -20.41
N CYS A 85 -9.27 -1.94 -19.39
CA CYS A 85 -10.08 -2.08 -18.18
C CYS A 85 -11.20 -1.05 -18.10
N GLN A 86 -12.23 -1.37 -17.32
CA GLN A 86 -13.24 -0.42 -16.85
C GLN A 86 -12.92 -0.02 -15.40
N PRO A 87 -12.04 0.96 -15.16
CA PRO A 87 -11.58 1.30 -13.81
C PRO A 87 -12.74 1.77 -12.93
N ARG A 88 -12.66 1.43 -11.65
CA ARG A 88 -13.53 1.95 -10.60
C ARG A 88 -12.70 2.69 -9.57
N ARG A 89 -13.29 3.72 -8.94
CA ARG A 89 -12.64 4.37 -7.80
C ARG A 89 -12.98 3.59 -6.53
N SER A 90 -12.42 2.39 -6.41
CA SER A 90 -12.67 1.45 -5.32
C SER A 90 -11.39 0.70 -5.00
N THR A 91 -10.83 0.94 -3.80
CA THR A 91 -9.52 0.38 -3.38
C THR A 91 -9.60 -0.52 -2.16
N TRP A 92 -10.71 -0.45 -1.41
CA TRP A 92 -10.95 -1.35 -0.28
C TRP A 92 -10.92 -2.85 -0.64
N PRO A 93 -11.35 -3.32 -1.84
CA PRO A 93 -11.19 -4.73 -2.21
C PRO A 93 -9.72 -5.15 -2.24
N ALA A 94 -8.85 -4.31 -2.81
CA ALA A 94 -7.41 -4.55 -2.83
C ALA A 94 -6.79 -4.50 -1.41
N CYS A 95 -7.30 -3.64 -0.53
CA CYS A 95 -6.88 -3.63 0.88
C CYS A 95 -7.29 -4.92 1.61
N ARG A 96 -8.55 -5.37 1.46
CA ARG A 96 -9.02 -6.64 2.02
C ARG A 96 -8.26 -7.84 1.46
N ALA A 97 -7.86 -7.81 0.19
CA ALA A 97 -7.00 -8.84 -0.40
C ALA A 97 -5.65 -8.95 0.30
N VAL A 98 -5.05 -7.83 0.71
CA VAL A 98 -3.79 -7.84 1.47
C VAL A 98 -3.99 -8.46 2.86
N ILE A 99 -5.10 -8.14 3.55
CA ILE A 99 -5.45 -8.73 4.85
C ILE A 99 -5.69 -10.24 4.71
N ALA A 100 -6.52 -10.65 3.75
CA ALA A 100 -6.79 -12.06 3.49
C ALA A 100 -5.51 -12.85 3.19
N ALA A 101 -4.57 -12.26 2.43
CA ALA A 101 -3.26 -12.86 2.19
C ALA A 101 -2.43 -13.00 3.48
N ARG A 102 -2.43 -11.96 4.33
CA ARG A 102 -1.76 -11.97 5.64
C ARG A 102 -2.29 -13.07 6.57
N HIS A 103 -3.57 -13.44 6.47
CA HIS A 103 -4.16 -14.53 7.27
C HIS A 103 -3.69 -15.93 6.86
N GLN A 104 -3.17 -16.09 5.64
CA GLN A 104 -2.75 -17.39 5.12
C GLN A 104 -1.26 -17.64 5.24
N ASP A 105 -0.44 -16.59 5.08
CA ASP A 105 1.01 -16.69 5.07
C ASP A 105 1.66 -15.46 5.69
N ALA A 106 2.75 -15.66 6.43
CA ALA A 106 3.48 -14.57 7.09
C ALA A 106 4.08 -13.55 6.10
N GLN A 107 4.37 -13.97 4.87
CA GLN A 107 4.80 -13.13 3.75
C GLN A 107 3.64 -12.75 2.81
N GLY A 108 2.41 -13.17 3.13
CA GLY A 108 1.25 -12.93 2.28
C GLY A 108 0.96 -11.46 2.06
N GLU A 109 1.14 -10.61 3.08
CA GLU A 109 0.99 -9.16 2.95
C GLU A 109 1.91 -8.58 1.87
N SER A 110 3.22 -8.81 1.99
CA SER A 110 4.22 -8.23 1.08
C SER A 110 4.07 -8.78 -0.33
N ALA A 111 3.84 -10.09 -0.46
CA ALA A 111 3.63 -10.75 -1.74
C ALA A 111 2.36 -10.25 -2.45
N MET A 112 1.26 -10.07 -1.71
CA MET A 112 0.00 -9.58 -2.29
C MET A 112 0.09 -8.11 -2.70
N ILE A 113 0.78 -7.26 -1.93
CA ILE A 113 1.02 -5.86 -2.32
C ILE A 113 1.82 -5.81 -3.63
N ASP A 114 2.90 -6.58 -3.76
CA ASP A 114 3.69 -6.66 -5.01
C ASP A 114 2.83 -7.12 -6.19
N ALA A 115 2.07 -8.20 -5.99
CA ALA A 115 1.21 -8.78 -7.03
C ALA A 115 0.15 -7.79 -7.51
N ILE A 116 -0.56 -7.11 -6.59
CA ILE A 116 -1.58 -6.11 -6.92
C ILE A 116 -0.96 -4.93 -7.67
N GLN A 117 0.16 -4.40 -7.18
CA GLN A 117 0.81 -3.24 -7.81
C GLN A 117 1.31 -3.58 -9.21
N ARG A 118 1.93 -4.73 -9.42
CA ARG A 118 2.39 -5.17 -10.74
C ARG A 118 1.22 -5.42 -11.69
N ALA A 119 0.17 -6.10 -11.22
CA ALA A 119 -1.03 -6.33 -12.00
C ALA A 119 -1.66 -5.01 -12.48
N TYR A 120 -1.75 -4.03 -11.57
CA TYR A 120 -2.36 -2.74 -11.85
C TYR A 120 -1.49 -1.85 -12.75
N TYR A 121 -0.22 -1.70 -12.41
CA TYR A 121 0.65 -0.71 -13.04
C TYR A 121 1.45 -1.25 -14.21
N LEU A 122 1.63 -2.57 -14.35
CA LEU A 122 2.46 -3.16 -15.42
C LEU A 122 1.67 -4.09 -16.34
N ASP A 123 0.69 -4.82 -15.81
CA ASP A 123 0.01 -5.89 -16.57
C ASP A 123 -1.38 -5.48 -17.09
N ALA A 124 -1.80 -4.23 -16.87
CA ALA A 124 -3.10 -3.70 -17.28
C ALA A 124 -4.30 -4.52 -16.75
N ARG A 125 -4.24 -4.96 -15.49
CA ARG A 125 -5.31 -5.69 -14.80
C ARG A 125 -5.96 -4.81 -13.74
N ASN A 126 -7.24 -5.00 -13.49
CA ASN A 126 -8.01 -4.17 -12.56
C ASN A 126 -8.11 -4.78 -11.15
N PRO A 127 -7.40 -4.24 -10.14
CA PRO A 127 -7.42 -4.75 -8.78
C PRO A 127 -8.68 -4.36 -7.98
N SER A 128 -9.63 -3.63 -8.59
CA SER A 128 -10.98 -3.50 -8.01
C SER A 128 -11.85 -4.74 -8.26
N ASP A 129 -11.44 -5.65 -9.15
CA ASP A 129 -12.19 -6.86 -9.50
C ASP A 129 -11.73 -8.06 -8.65
N ASP A 130 -12.68 -8.77 -8.02
CA ASP A 130 -12.39 -9.91 -7.16
C ASP A 130 -11.68 -11.04 -7.92
N ASP A 131 -12.08 -11.31 -9.16
CA ASP A 131 -11.43 -12.31 -10.02
C ASP A 131 -9.95 -12.01 -10.25
N THR A 132 -9.59 -10.72 -10.38
CA THR A 132 -8.18 -10.31 -10.46
C THR A 132 -7.47 -10.63 -9.15
N LEU A 133 -8.03 -10.24 -8.01
CA LEU A 133 -7.43 -10.44 -6.70
C LEU A 133 -7.25 -11.94 -6.36
N ILE A 134 -8.28 -12.75 -6.61
CA ILE A 134 -8.27 -14.21 -6.41
C ILE A 134 -7.24 -14.88 -7.32
N SER A 135 -7.14 -14.44 -8.58
CA SER A 135 -6.12 -14.93 -9.52
C SER A 135 -4.70 -14.59 -9.04
N LEU A 136 -4.49 -13.38 -8.51
CA LEU A 136 -3.19 -12.96 -7.98
C LEU A 136 -2.81 -13.76 -6.74
N ALA A 137 -3.74 -13.93 -5.78
CA ALA A 137 -3.54 -14.75 -4.58
C ALA A 137 -3.08 -16.17 -4.95
N HIS A 138 -3.77 -16.80 -5.90
CA HIS A 138 -3.38 -18.13 -6.37
C HIS A 138 -2.00 -18.13 -7.04
N GLY A 139 -1.68 -17.10 -7.83
CA GLY A 139 -0.38 -16.95 -8.49
C GLY A 139 0.81 -16.80 -7.52
N ILE A 140 0.58 -16.28 -6.32
CA ILE A 140 1.58 -16.19 -5.25
C ILE A 140 1.55 -17.39 -4.29
N GLY A 141 0.80 -18.45 -4.61
CA GLY A 141 0.80 -19.72 -3.89
C GLY A 141 -0.22 -19.84 -2.75
N LEU A 142 -1.15 -18.90 -2.61
CA LEU A 142 -2.20 -18.97 -1.59
C LEU A 142 -3.34 -19.91 -2.00
N ASP A 143 -4.07 -20.41 -1.00
CA ASP A 143 -5.25 -21.24 -1.25
C ASP A 143 -6.38 -20.39 -1.83
N ARG A 144 -6.73 -20.68 -3.08
CA ARG A 144 -7.71 -19.91 -3.85
C ARG A 144 -9.10 -19.90 -3.20
N THR A 145 -9.56 -21.02 -2.68
CA THR A 145 -10.92 -21.16 -2.13
C THR A 145 -11.01 -20.47 -0.78
N ARG A 146 -10.02 -20.67 0.08
CA ARG A 146 -9.90 -19.98 1.36
C ARG A 146 -9.79 -18.47 1.15
N PHE A 147 -8.96 -18.04 0.20
CA PHE A 147 -8.76 -16.62 -0.10
C PHE A 147 -10.05 -15.95 -0.58
N ALA A 148 -10.78 -16.60 -1.49
CA ALA A 148 -12.06 -16.08 -1.98
C ALA A 148 -13.10 -15.92 -0.86
N GLY A 149 -13.11 -16.82 0.13
CA GLY A 149 -13.93 -16.68 1.33
C GLY A 149 -13.49 -15.53 2.24
N GLU A 150 -12.18 -15.42 2.50
CA GLU A 150 -11.60 -14.38 3.36
C GLU A 150 -11.73 -12.97 2.76
N LEU A 151 -11.69 -12.82 1.42
CA LEU A 151 -11.78 -11.52 0.73
C LEU A 151 -13.05 -10.72 1.09
N HIS A 152 -14.16 -11.42 1.36
CA HIS A 152 -15.45 -10.83 1.73
C HIS A 152 -15.88 -11.15 3.17
N ALA A 153 -15.00 -11.74 3.98
CA ALA A 153 -15.31 -12.08 5.36
C ALA A 153 -15.53 -10.80 6.19
N ALA A 154 -16.46 -10.88 7.14
CA ALA A 154 -16.78 -9.76 8.03
C ALA A 154 -15.56 -9.40 8.91
N GLU A 155 -14.78 -10.41 9.29
CA GLU A 155 -13.54 -10.25 10.05
C GLU A 155 -12.49 -9.45 9.27
N THR A 156 -12.31 -9.76 7.98
CA THR A 156 -11.40 -9.03 7.08
C THR A 156 -11.81 -7.57 6.91
N GLN A 157 -13.12 -7.30 6.77
CA GLN A 157 -13.64 -5.93 6.72
C GLN A 157 -13.41 -5.20 8.05
N ALA A 158 -13.66 -5.85 9.18
CA ALA A 158 -13.44 -5.27 10.50
C ALA A 158 -11.96 -4.93 10.76
N GLU A 159 -11.03 -5.77 10.29
CA GLU A 159 -9.60 -5.48 10.36
C GLU A 159 -9.23 -4.27 9.49
N LEU A 160 -9.76 -4.17 8.26
CA LEU A 160 -9.57 -2.99 7.42
C LEU A 160 -10.10 -1.71 8.09
N ASP A 161 -11.31 -1.77 8.68
CA ASP A 161 -11.91 -0.65 9.39
C ASP A 161 -11.07 -0.22 10.60
N ALA A 162 -10.49 -1.18 11.33
CA ALA A 162 -9.59 -0.92 12.44
C ALA A 162 -8.27 -0.27 11.98
N GLU A 163 -7.66 -0.76 10.90
CA GLU A 163 -6.45 -0.16 10.32
C GLU A 163 -6.74 1.27 9.84
N MET A 164 -7.83 1.50 9.10
CA MET A 164 -8.23 2.84 8.67
C MET A 164 -8.55 3.79 9.83
N ALA A 165 -9.13 3.29 10.92
CA ALA A 165 -9.34 4.09 12.12
C ALA A 165 -8.01 4.44 12.79
N GLU A 166 -7.06 3.51 12.82
CA GLU A 166 -5.72 3.76 13.33
C GLU A 166 -4.97 4.81 12.50
N THR A 167 -4.98 4.72 11.17
CA THR A 167 -4.31 5.70 10.30
C THR A 167 -4.79 7.12 10.56
N ARG A 168 -6.11 7.31 10.71
CA ARG A 168 -6.71 8.61 11.08
C ARG A 168 -6.30 9.06 12.47
N ARG A 169 -6.28 8.16 13.45
CA ARG A 169 -5.90 8.46 14.84
C ARG A 169 -4.44 8.93 14.95
N ILE A 170 -3.54 8.39 14.14
CA ILE A 170 -2.12 8.79 14.10
C ILE A 170 -1.84 9.95 13.12
N GLY A 171 -2.92 10.57 12.61
CA GLY A 171 -2.86 11.76 11.75
C GLY A 171 -2.25 11.50 10.36
N ALA A 172 -2.40 10.30 9.80
CA ALA A 172 -1.93 9.93 8.47
C ALA A 172 -3.11 9.86 7.48
N ASP A 173 -3.48 11.00 6.91
CA ASP A 173 -4.63 11.19 6.02
C ASP A 173 -4.26 11.25 4.52
N SER A 174 -2.99 11.01 4.18
CA SER A 174 -2.47 10.96 2.81
C SER A 174 -1.49 9.79 2.63
N PHE A 175 -1.37 9.29 1.40
CA PHE A 175 -0.55 8.12 1.08
C PHE A 175 0.46 8.42 -0.03
N PRO A 176 1.70 7.90 0.07
CA PRO A 176 2.28 7.22 1.23
C PRO A 176 2.49 8.16 2.43
N SER A 177 2.45 7.60 3.65
CA SER A 177 2.85 8.31 4.88
C SER A 177 3.70 7.40 5.77
N LEU A 178 4.63 7.99 6.51
CA LEU A 178 5.46 7.31 7.50
C LEU A 178 5.26 7.90 8.90
N ARG A 179 5.17 7.03 9.91
CA ARG A 179 5.15 7.41 11.33
C ARG A 179 6.16 6.57 12.09
N LEU A 180 7.06 7.18 12.83
CA LEU A 180 7.89 6.48 13.81
C LEU A 180 7.13 6.45 15.14
N ARG A 181 6.79 5.26 15.61
CA ARG A 181 6.25 5.04 16.95
C ARG A 181 7.38 4.80 17.93
N ILE A 182 7.41 5.55 19.03
CA ILE A 182 8.34 5.33 20.15
C ILE A 182 7.50 5.29 21.43
N GLY A 183 7.33 4.09 22.00
CA GLY A 183 6.36 3.86 23.07
C GLY A 183 4.94 4.20 22.61
N ALA A 184 4.32 5.19 23.25
CA ALA A 184 2.95 5.65 22.93
C ALA A 184 2.90 6.87 21.97
N ALA A 185 4.05 7.48 21.66
CA ALA A 185 4.12 8.66 20.81
C ALA A 185 4.34 8.28 19.33
N TYR A 186 3.82 9.10 18.42
CA TYR A 186 3.97 8.96 16.98
C TYR A 186 4.60 10.22 16.41
N TRP A 187 5.64 10.06 15.61
CA TRP A 187 6.39 11.14 14.98
C TRP A 187 6.28 11.05 13.46
N PRO A 188 5.88 12.13 12.76
CA PRO A 188 5.84 12.12 11.30
C PRO A 188 7.26 12.06 10.72
N VAL A 189 7.45 11.21 9.71
CA VAL A 189 8.67 11.16 8.90
C VAL A 189 8.31 11.57 7.47
N ALA A 190 8.96 12.62 6.96
CA ALA A 190 8.68 13.13 5.62
C ALA A 190 9.10 12.11 4.55
N VAL A 191 8.24 11.84 3.56
CA VAL A 191 8.54 10.88 2.50
C VAL A 191 9.46 11.52 1.46
N HIS A 192 10.60 10.86 1.19
CA HIS A 192 11.51 11.18 0.10
C HIS A 192 11.49 10.04 -0.93
N TYR A 193 11.08 10.34 -2.17
CA TYR A 193 10.76 9.32 -3.17
C TYR A 193 11.96 8.74 -3.94
N THR A 194 13.12 9.37 -3.86
CA THR A 194 14.29 9.01 -4.67
C THR A 194 15.55 8.77 -3.85
N ASP A 195 15.51 9.08 -2.55
CA ASP A 195 16.66 9.01 -1.65
C ASP A 195 16.16 8.66 -0.25
N PRO A 196 16.58 7.52 0.35
CA PRO A 196 16.20 7.16 1.71
C PRO A 196 16.98 7.93 2.77
N ALA A 197 18.11 8.59 2.45
CA ALA A 197 19.01 9.19 3.43
C ALA A 197 18.34 10.24 4.33
N PRO A 198 17.53 11.20 3.83
CA PRO A 198 16.86 12.18 4.70
C PRO A 198 15.86 11.54 5.67
N MET A 199 15.22 10.44 5.25
CA MET A 199 14.33 9.67 6.12
C MET A 199 15.13 8.95 7.20
N LEU A 200 16.26 8.33 6.86
CA LEU A 200 17.16 7.67 7.81
C LEU A 200 17.72 8.65 8.85
N GLU A 201 18.16 9.82 8.42
CA GLU A 201 18.65 10.88 9.31
C GLU A 201 17.56 11.30 10.32
N THR A 202 16.34 11.56 9.82
CA THR A 202 15.19 11.88 10.68
C THR A 202 14.90 10.78 11.69
N LEU A 203 14.96 9.51 11.28
CA LEU A 203 14.74 8.37 12.18
C LEU A 203 15.83 8.29 13.26
N GLN A 204 17.09 8.49 12.90
CA GLN A 204 18.21 8.46 13.84
C GLN A 204 18.11 9.58 14.88
N ASP A 205 17.77 10.79 14.45
CA ASP A 205 17.59 11.94 15.34
C ASP A 205 16.47 11.71 16.36
N LEU A 206 15.34 11.16 15.91
CA LEU A 206 14.20 10.86 16.79
C LEU A 206 14.51 9.74 17.80
N LEU A 207 15.36 8.78 17.43
CA LEU A 207 15.75 7.67 18.30
C LEU A 207 16.80 8.07 19.33
N ALA A 208 17.59 9.11 19.05
CA ALA A 208 18.59 9.65 19.96
C ALA A 208 18.00 10.58 21.04
N ALA A 209 16.73 10.99 20.90
CA ALA A 209 16.01 11.91 21.80
C ALA A 209 15.31 11.22 23.00
#